data_AF-A0A933GUE6-F1
#
_entry.id   AF-A0A933GUE6-F1
#
_cell.length_a   1.000
_cell.length_b   1.000
_cell.length_c   1.000
_cell.angle_alpha   90.00
_cell.angle_beta   90.00
_cell.angle_gamma   90.00
#
_symmetry.space_group_name_H-M   'P 1'
#
loop_
_entity.id
_entity.type
_entity.pdbx_description
1 polymer ?
#
loop_
_entity_poly.entity_id
_entity_poly.type
_entity_poly.pdbx_seq_one_letter_code
_entity_poly.pdbx_strand_id
1 'polypeptide(L)'
;MTRLCENATRASKEVKAIHATVSSHRSVAGRRRSSHATILLTLACAAGCADGQEGEGIPPELEDIPLARAGDGGPRVLAAYASRDGFDSLPAPRSGDWRLGPGRDEEPQSFLDYAASSPVRATEEQTRIVLVPIGSMGERGDEILSSMRRYGEIFFGCRVDVGEAAALPEKGRRVREDGRHRWSQHLTGVLMEEVLIPRLPRDAIVLLGITMADLYPDPDWNYVFGQANLRRRVGVYSLVRYAPEFWGEEDTPEARSQTLRRACQVFAHETCHMFSMEHCLHFSCAMNGSNSLDESDRQPLWLCPVCASKLSWNRGLDPLARYRGLAGFFREVGLEEIALWHEKRAEALAANR
;
A
#
# COMPACT_ATOMS: atom_id res chain seq x y z
N MET A 1 -32.53 23.62 -27.13
CA MET A 1 -31.88 22.78 -28.15
C MET A 1 -30.40 23.13 -28.18
N THR A 2 -29.60 22.45 -27.36
CA THR A 2 -28.66 21.36 -27.74
C THR A 2 -27.26 21.93 -28.00
N ARG A 3 -26.31 21.72 -27.06
CA ARG A 3 -25.10 20.86 -27.22
C ARG A 3 -23.92 21.63 -27.87
N LEU A 4 -22.65 21.57 -27.44
CA LEU A 4 -21.81 20.44 -27.02
C LEU A 4 -20.46 20.95 -26.44
N CYS A 5 -19.93 20.16 -25.49
CA CYS A 5 -18.52 19.85 -25.24
C CYS A 5 -17.47 20.97 -25.08
N GLU A 6 -17.15 21.25 -23.82
CA GLU A 6 -15.75 21.40 -23.39
C GLU A 6 -15.56 20.55 -22.12
N ASN A 7 -14.88 19.41 -22.27
CA ASN A 7 -14.45 18.57 -21.14
C ASN A 7 -13.15 17.87 -21.54
N ALA A 8 -12.28 17.70 -20.54
CA ALA A 8 -11.08 16.86 -20.49
C ALA A 8 -9.75 17.48 -20.96
N THR A 9 -9.15 18.28 -20.10
CA THR A 9 -7.69 18.29 -19.89
C THR A 9 -7.38 18.37 -18.41
N ARG A 10 -7.27 17.21 -17.74
CA ARG A 10 -6.58 17.10 -16.44
C ARG A 10 -5.40 16.16 -16.66
N ALA A 11 -4.20 16.74 -16.61
CA ALA A 11 -2.94 16.05 -16.83
C ALA A 11 -2.83 14.81 -15.93
N SER A 12 -2.69 13.65 -16.58
CA SER A 12 -2.48 12.36 -15.94
C SER A 12 -1.08 12.29 -15.33
N LYS A 13 -0.93 12.63 -14.04
CA LYS A 13 0.29 12.28 -13.30
C LYS A 13 0.39 10.74 -13.28
N GLU A 14 1.56 10.21 -13.64
CA GLU A 14 1.92 8.83 -13.30
C GLU A 14 2.03 8.76 -11.79
N VAL A 15 1.11 8.03 -11.13
CA VAL A 15 1.25 7.76 -9.70
C VAL A 15 2.17 6.56 -9.57
N LYS A 16 3.42 6.82 -9.18
CA LYS A 16 4.37 5.81 -8.72
C LYS A 16 4.32 5.81 -7.20
N ALA A 17 3.82 4.74 -6.61
CA ALA A 17 3.97 4.51 -5.18
C ALA A 17 5.37 3.93 -4.95
N ILE A 18 6.16 4.58 -4.10
CA ILE A 18 7.46 4.12 -3.64
C ILE A 18 7.31 3.89 -2.14
N HIS A 19 7.41 2.63 -1.70
CA HIS A 19 7.29 2.31 -0.28
C HIS A 19 8.66 2.40 0.38
N ALA A 20 8.77 3.32 1.35
CA ALA A 20 9.87 3.62 2.27
C ALA A 20 11.31 3.62 1.70
N THR A 21 11.98 4.76 1.82
CA THR A 21 13.38 4.98 1.43
C THR A 21 14.25 5.38 2.61
N VAL A 22 15.41 4.73 2.77
CA VAL A 22 16.46 5.21 3.67
C VAL A 22 17.59 5.78 2.80
N SER A 23 17.69 7.10 2.75
CA SER A 23 18.76 7.79 2.01
C SER A 23 19.99 7.95 2.90
N SER A 24 21.19 7.67 2.38
CA SER A 24 22.47 7.93 3.05
C SER A 24 23.25 8.98 2.27
N HIS A 25 23.47 10.15 2.86
CA HIS A 25 24.25 11.22 2.23
C HIS A 25 25.72 10.81 2.02
N ARG A 26 26.24 11.01 0.80
CA ARG A 26 27.67 11.27 0.55
C ARG A 26 27.80 12.43 -0.44
N SER A 27 28.46 13.50 0.00
CA SER A 27 28.72 14.70 -0.80
C SER A 27 29.85 14.47 -1.80
N VAL A 28 29.65 14.75 -3.10
CA VAL A 28 30.71 15.21 -4.02
C VAL A 28 30.09 16.15 -5.06
N ALA A 29 30.78 17.26 -5.34
CA ALA A 29 30.35 18.37 -6.17
C ALA A 29 30.51 18.14 -7.69
N GLY A 30 29.53 18.62 -8.47
CA GLY A 30 29.72 19.39 -9.70
C GLY A 30 29.84 18.66 -11.06
N ARG A 31 28.79 18.78 -11.91
CA ARG A 31 28.84 19.33 -13.30
C ARG A 31 27.43 19.43 -13.93
N ARG A 32 27.28 20.36 -14.89
CA ARG A 32 26.02 20.92 -15.41
C ARG A 32 25.35 20.11 -16.56
N ARG A 33 24.00 20.06 -16.48
CA ARG A 33 22.91 20.14 -17.49
C ARG A 33 22.84 19.18 -18.71
N SER A 34 21.71 18.44 -18.78
CA SER A 34 20.76 18.47 -19.93
C SER A 34 19.35 18.05 -19.48
N SER A 35 18.33 18.69 -20.05
CA SER A 35 16.96 18.81 -19.54
C SER A 35 16.04 17.63 -19.89
N HIS A 36 15.53 16.93 -18.88
CA HIS A 36 14.21 16.28 -18.88
C HIS A 36 13.60 16.47 -17.49
N ALA A 37 12.39 17.02 -17.43
CA ALA A 37 11.73 17.40 -16.19
C ALA A 37 11.25 16.15 -15.43
N THR A 38 12.12 15.59 -14.60
CA THR A 38 11.78 14.69 -13.50
C THR A 38 11.57 15.55 -12.26
N ILE A 39 10.39 15.48 -11.64
CA ILE A 39 10.18 16.06 -10.31
C ILE A 39 11.00 15.21 -9.33
N LEU A 40 12.22 15.67 -9.04
CA LEU A 40 13.05 15.17 -7.93
C LEU A 40 12.55 15.84 -6.65
N LEU A 41 12.03 15.04 -5.71
CA LEU A 41 11.96 15.45 -4.31
C LEU A 41 13.37 15.32 -3.71
N THR A 42 14.17 16.37 -3.82
CA THR A 42 15.45 16.49 -3.10
C THR A 42 15.17 16.88 -1.64
N LEU A 43 15.46 15.98 -0.69
CA LEU A 43 15.60 16.34 0.73
C LEU A 43 17.06 16.74 0.98
N ALA A 44 17.29 18.03 1.19
CA ALA A 44 18.51 18.54 1.80
C ALA A 44 18.32 18.54 3.34
N CYS A 45 19.13 17.78 4.07
CA CYS A 45 19.29 18.00 5.50
C CYS A 45 20.14 19.26 5.71
N ALA A 46 19.51 20.37 6.09
CA ALA A 46 20.21 21.49 6.72
C ALA A 46 20.04 21.37 8.23
N ALA A 47 21.15 21.10 8.93
CA ALA A 47 21.25 21.33 10.36
C ALA A 47 21.22 22.84 10.60
N GLY A 48 20.27 23.30 11.41
CA GLY A 48 20.17 24.70 11.83
C GLY A 48 19.10 24.82 12.91
N CYS A 49 19.53 25.20 14.11
CA CYS A 49 18.67 25.51 15.24
C CYS A 49 17.59 26.53 14.83
N ALA A 50 16.34 26.29 15.21
CA ALA A 50 15.34 27.33 15.30
C ALA A 50 14.31 26.99 16.38
N ASP A 51 14.11 27.98 17.24
CA ASP A 51 13.19 28.03 18.36
C ASP A 51 11.75 27.68 18.00
N GLY A 52 11.02 27.25 19.03
CA GLY A 52 9.62 26.85 18.96
C GLY A 52 8.71 27.92 18.36
N GLN A 53 7.81 27.44 17.51
CA GLN A 53 6.48 28.01 17.34
C GLN A 53 5.49 26.85 17.20
N GLU A 54 4.58 26.78 18.16
CA GLU A 54 3.39 25.94 18.15
C GLU A 54 2.56 26.31 16.91
N GLY A 55 2.32 25.32 16.05
CA GLY A 55 1.44 25.45 14.89
C GLY A 55 0.12 24.76 15.17
N GLU A 56 -0.89 25.56 15.51
CA GLU A 56 -2.31 25.21 15.55
C GLU A 56 -2.80 24.67 14.20
N GLY A 57 -3.78 23.75 14.24
CA GLY A 57 -4.61 23.43 13.10
C GLY A 57 -5.00 21.95 12.97
N ILE A 58 -5.95 21.52 13.80
CA ILE A 58 -6.70 20.27 13.64
C ILE A 58 -7.36 20.29 12.24
N PRO A 59 -7.26 19.23 11.40
CA PRO A 59 -8.01 19.14 10.15
C PRO A 59 -9.52 19.15 10.44
N PRO A 60 -10.37 19.61 9.51
CA PRO A 60 -11.77 19.98 9.75
C PRO A 60 -12.56 18.91 10.51
N GLU A 61 -13.51 19.38 11.33
CA GLU A 61 -14.41 18.58 12.16
C GLU A 61 -14.83 17.31 11.42
N LEU A 62 -14.37 16.15 11.93
CA LEU A 62 -14.63 14.83 11.36
C LEU A 62 -16.12 14.66 11.03
N GLU A 63 -17.03 15.34 11.75
CA GLU A 63 -18.48 15.31 11.63
C GLU A 63 -19.02 15.53 10.21
N ASP A 64 -18.37 16.36 9.37
CA ASP A 64 -18.89 16.73 8.03
C ASP A 64 -18.41 15.84 6.87
N ILE A 65 -17.57 14.82 7.11
CA ILE A 65 -17.14 13.90 6.05
C ILE A 65 -18.35 13.10 5.56
N PRO A 66 -18.79 13.25 4.28
CA PRO A 66 -19.96 12.55 3.77
C PRO A 66 -19.71 11.04 3.79
N LEU A 67 -20.27 10.38 4.79
CA LEU A 67 -20.49 8.94 4.74
C LEU A 67 -21.54 8.68 3.67
N ALA A 68 -21.33 7.61 2.91
CA ALA A 68 -22.16 7.28 1.77
C ALA A 68 -23.65 7.25 2.15
N ARG A 69 -24.49 7.99 1.43
CA ARG A 69 -25.94 8.01 1.65
C ARG A 69 -26.58 6.86 0.87
N ALA A 70 -27.74 6.40 1.32
CA ALA A 70 -28.46 5.34 0.63
C ALA A 70 -29.04 5.86 -0.71
N GLY A 71 -28.31 5.73 -1.82
CA GLY A 71 -28.83 6.08 -3.15
C GLY A 71 -28.01 5.60 -4.36
N ASP A 72 -26.75 5.20 -4.15
CA ASP A 72 -25.71 5.20 -5.18
C ASP A 72 -25.08 3.80 -5.43
N GLY A 73 -25.90 2.76 -5.30
CA GLY A 73 -25.53 1.40 -5.78
C GLY A 73 -25.19 0.39 -4.69
N GLY A 74 -25.73 0.56 -3.48
CA GLY A 74 -25.85 -0.53 -2.52
C GLY A 74 -26.29 -0.09 -1.12
N PRO A 75 -27.60 0.03 -0.83
CA PRO A 75 -28.11 0.49 0.47
C PRO A 75 -27.57 -0.29 1.69
N ARG A 76 -27.24 -1.59 1.51
CA ARG A 76 -26.76 -2.48 2.59
C ARG A 76 -25.27 -2.33 2.93
N VAL A 77 -24.42 -2.08 1.93
CA VAL A 77 -22.97 -1.95 2.14
C VAL A 77 -22.66 -0.67 2.92
N LEU A 78 -23.38 0.40 2.61
CA LEU A 78 -23.16 1.72 3.20
C LEU A 78 -23.68 1.80 4.65
N ALA A 79 -24.80 1.12 4.95
CA ALA A 79 -25.32 1.02 6.31
C ALA A 79 -24.31 0.35 7.27
N ALA A 80 -23.57 -0.67 6.80
CA ALA A 80 -22.57 -1.36 7.62
C ALA A 80 -21.38 -0.46 8.02
N TYR A 81 -21.14 0.64 7.30
CA TYR A 81 -20.04 1.56 7.57
C TYR A 81 -20.52 2.96 7.98
N ALA A 82 -21.81 3.09 8.33
CA ALA A 82 -22.39 4.36 8.77
C ALA A 82 -21.94 4.75 10.19
N SER A 83 -21.68 3.77 11.06
CA SER A 83 -21.13 4.04 12.39
C SER A 83 -19.61 4.19 12.35
N ARG A 84 -19.12 5.20 13.09
CA ARG A 84 -17.71 5.48 13.32
C ARG A 84 -17.18 4.85 14.62
N ASP A 85 -18.06 4.24 15.42
CA ASP A 85 -17.71 3.70 16.72
C ASP A 85 -16.63 2.62 16.58
N GLY A 86 -15.59 2.67 17.41
CA GLY A 86 -14.49 1.70 17.37
C GLY A 86 -13.51 1.88 16.20
N PHE A 87 -13.58 2.99 15.46
CA PHE A 87 -12.52 3.41 14.54
C PHE A 87 -11.76 4.61 15.11
N ASP A 88 -10.43 4.50 15.17
CA ASP A 88 -9.60 5.57 15.72
C ASP A 88 -9.49 6.74 14.75
N SER A 89 -9.57 7.95 15.30
CA SER A 89 -9.25 9.19 14.60
C SER A 89 -7.81 9.14 14.08
N LEU A 90 -7.54 9.86 12.99
CA LEU A 90 -6.19 9.98 12.47
C LEU A 90 -5.33 10.76 13.50
N PRO A 91 -4.25 10.18 14.06
CA PRO A 91 -3.39 10.88 15.03
C PRO A 91 -2.78 12.15 14.43
N ALA A 92 -2.23 13.04 15.26
CA ALA A 92 -1.37 14.12 14.76
C ALA A 92 -0.07 13.56 14.14
N PRO A 93 0.45 14.12 13.04
CA PRO A 93 1.69 13.64 12.44
C PRO A 93 2.89 14.01 13.31
N ARG A 94 3.93 13.16 13.29
CA ARG A 94 5.23 13.42 13.92
C ARG A 94 6.18 14.08 12.92
N SER A 95 7.28 14.66 13.42
CA SER A 95 8.34 15.17 12.55
C SER A 95 8.86 14.07 11.62
N GLY A 96 8.88 14.34 10.32
CA GLY A 96 9.28 13.37 9.29
C GLY A 96 8.16 12.45 8.77
N ASP A 97 6.97 12.47 9.39
CA ASP A 97 5.81 11.71 8.91
C ASP A 97 5.32 12.24 7.55
N TRP A 98 4.67 11.37 6.79
CA TRP A 98 4.18 11.61 5.43
C TRP A 98 3.40 12.92 5.28
N ARG A 99 2.49 13.19 6.23
CA ARG A 99 1.62 14.38 6.20
C ARG A 99 2.34 15.71 6.45
N LEU A 100 3.56 15.69 7.00
CA LEU A 100 4.40 16.89 7.08
C LEU A 100 5.43 16.98 5.94
N GLY A 101 5.48 15.95 5.07
CA GLY A 101 6.46 15.83 3.99
C GLY A 101 5.80 15.72 2.62
N PRO A 102 5.91 14.58 1.92
CA PRO A 102 5.34 14.40 0.58
C PRO A 102 3.81 14.54 0.52
N GLY A 103 3.11 14.17 1.61
CA GLY A 103 1.66 14.17 1.70
C GLY A 103 1.02 15.46 2.21
N ARG A 104 1.80 16.52 2.44
CA ARG A 104 1.30 17.76 3.07
C ARG A 104 0.21 18.48 2.27
N ASP A 105 0.19 18.27 0.95
CA ASP A 105 -0.73 18.90 0.00
C ASP A 105 -1.79 17.89 -0.50
N GLU A 106 -1.91 16.72 0.14
CA GLU A 106 -2.94 15.73 -0.20
C GLU A 106 -4.30 16.15 0.37
N GLU A 107 -5.35 15.98 -0.42
CA GLU A 107 -6.72 16.27 -0.02
C GLU A 107 -7.46 14.98 0.35
N PRO A 108 -8.37 15.01 1.33
CA PRO A 108 -9.12 13.83 1.73
C PRO A 108 -10.09 13.37 0.61
N GLN A 109 -9.91 12.16 0.10
CA GLN A 109 -10.86 11.56 -0.84
C GLN A 109 -12.06 10.96 -0.08
N SER A 110 -13.28 11.50 -0.22
CA SER A 110 -14.49 10.91 0.36
C SER A 110 -14.95 9.66 -0.42
N PHE A 111 -16.01 8.99 0.07
CA PHE A 111 -16.64 7.91 -0.71
C PHE A 111 -17.27 8.43 -2.00
N LEU A 112 -17.93 9.59 -1.96
CA LEU A 112 -18.61 10.18 -3.11
C LEU A 112 -17.60 10.61 -4.18
N ASP A 113 -16.48 11.22 -3.77
CA ASP A 113 -15.39 11.58 -4.69
C ASP A 113 -14.83 10.34 -5.38
N TYR A 114 -14.60 9.28 -4.60
CA TYR A 114 -14.15 7.99 -5.11
C TYR A 114 -15.14 7.41 -6.13
N ALA A 115 -16.43 7.33 -5.79
CA ALA A 115 -17.45 6.79 -6.70
C ALA A 115 -17.58 7.62 -7.99
N ALA A 116 -17.46 8.95 -7.89
CA ALA A 116 -17.50 9.88 -9.03
C ALA A 116 -16.23 9.85 -9.91
N SER A 117 -15.09 9.40 -9.35
CA SER A 117 -13.79 9.36 -10.05
C SER A 117 -13.69 8.33 -11.19
N SER A 118 -14.74 7.53 -11.42
CA SER A 118 -14.69 6.35 -12.31
C SER A 118 -13.52 5.42 -11.94
N PRO A 119 -13.51 4.90 -10.70
CA PRO A 119 -12.38 4.14 -10.19
C PRO A 119 -12.18 2.87 -11.03
N VAL A 120 -10.97 2.34 -11.04
CA VAL A 120 -10.72 1.00 -11.56
C VAL A 120 -11.62 0.03 -10.79
N ARG A 121 -12.57 -0.56 -11.50
CA ARG A 121 -13.44 -1.61 -10.97
C ARG A 121 -12.94 -2.93 -11.51
N ALA A 122 -12.94 -3.93 -10.64
CA ALA A 122 -12.89 -5.29 -11.12
C ALA A 122 -14.18 -5.56 -11.92
N THR A 123 -13.99 -6.00 -13.16
CA THR A 123 -15.08 -6.23 -14.13
C THR A 123 -15.37 -7.74 -14.23
N GLU A 124 -16.33 -8.12 -15.08
CA GLU A 124 -16.54 -9.54 -15.42
C GLU A 124 -15.29 -10.16 -16.06
N GLU A 125 -14.47 -9.35 -16.74
CA GLU A 125 -13.22 -9.76 -17.35
C GLU A 125 -12.04 -9.72 -16.38
N GLN A 126 -12.01 -8.79 -15.41
CA GLN A 126 -10.91 -8.62 -14.45
C GLN A 126 -11.31 -9.10 -13.06
N THR A 127 -10.97 -10.34 -12.74
CA THR A 127 -11.62 -11.07 -11.63
C THR A 127 -10.66 -11.46 -10.50
N ARG A 128 -9.35 -11.39 -10.73
CA ARG A 128 -8.35 -11.94 -9.79
C ARG A 128 -7.10 -11.08 -9.62
N ILE A 129 -6.45 -11.22 -8.47
CA ILE A 129 -5.11 -10.69 -8.20
C ILE A 129 -4.10 -11.80 -8.50
N VAL A 130 -2.93 -11.45 -9.03
CA VAL A 130 -1.88 -12.43 -9.31
C VAL A 130 -0.59 -12.02 -8.62
N LEU A 131 -0.04 -12.92 -7.80
CA LEU A 131 1.25 -12.77 -7.15
C LEU A 131 2.28 -13.62 -7.91
N VAL A 132 3.38 -13.03 -8.35
CA VAL A 132 4.45 -13.72 -9.09
C VAL A 132 5.69 -13.78 -8.21
N PRO A 133 6.11 -14.96 -7.72
CA PRO A 133 7.40 -15.08 -7.07
C PRO A 133 8.52 -14.77 -8.07
N ILE A 134 9.47 -13.92 -7.69
CA ILE A 134 10.63 -13.55 -8.52
C ILE A 134 11.91 -13.91 -7.78
N GLY A 135 12.71 -14.77 -8.39
CA GLY A 135 13.91 -15.34 -7.79
C GLY A 135 13.60 -16.44 -6.78
N SER A 136 14.60 -16.81 -5.99
CA SER A 136 14.43 -17.79 -4.92
C SER A 136 13.69 -17.17 -3.75
N MET A 137 12.52 -17.72 -3.41
CA MET A 137 11.76 -17.33 -2.22
C MET A 137 12.25 -18.05 -0.96
N GLY A 138 12.73 -19.28 -1.10
CA GLY A 138 13.01 -20.16 0.04
C GLY A 138 11.74 -20.50 0.82
N GLU A 139 11.86 -21.38 1.81
CA GLU A 139 10.72 -21.89 2.60
C GLU A 139 9.92 -20.74 3.24
N ARG A 140 10.60 -19.78 3.88
CA ARG A 140 9.94 -18.62 4.49
C ARG A 140 9.22 -17.74 3.47
N GLY A 141 9.86 -17.47 2.33
CA GLY A 141 9.24 -16.64 1.30
C GLY A 141 7.97 -17.31 0.76
N ASP A 142 7.98 -18.63 0.60
CA ASP A 142 6.83 -19.42 0.15
C ASP A 142 5.70 -19.42 1.19
N GLU A 143 6.02 -19.53 2.48
CA GLU A 143 5.05 -19.43 3.59
C GLU A 143 4.38 -18.05 3.64
N ILE A 144 5.16 -16.97 3.52
CA ILE A 144 4.63 -15.61 3.48
C ILE A 144 3.74 -15.43 2.24
N LEU A 145 4.19 -15.90 1.07
CA LEU A 145 3.42 -15.79 -0.17
C LEU A 145 2.08 -16.54 -0.09
N SER A 146 2.07 -17.72 0.52
CA SER A 146 0.85 -18.48 0.81
C SER A 146 -0.10 -17.73 1.74
N SER A 147 0.44 -17.11 2.79
CA SER A 147 -0.32 -16.29 3.74
C SER A 147 -0.87 -15.02 3.08
N MET A 148 -0.08 -14.34 2.26
CA MET A 148 -0.50 -13.17 1.47
C MET A 148 -1.64 -13.52 0.53
N ARG A 149 -1.57 -14.67 -0.15
CA ARG A 149 -2.66 -15.15 -1.01
C ARG A 149 -3.97 -15.27 -0.23
N ARG A 150 -3.96 -16.00 0.90
CA ARG A 150 -5.14 -16.20 1.74
C ARG A 150 -5.68 -14.89 2.31
N TYR A 151 -4.78 -14.04 2.80
CA TYR A 151 -5.12 -12.70 3.27
C TYR A 151 -5.82 -11.88 2.18
N GLY A 152 -5.26 -11.84 0.97
CA GLY A 152 -5.83 -11.09 -0.15
C GLY A 152 -7.19 -11.62 -0.59
N GLU A 153 -7.40 -12.94 -0.60
CA GLU A 153 -8.71 -13.53 -0.92
C GLU A 153 -9.81 -13.03 0.02
N ILE A 154 -9.51 -12.92 1.31
CA ILE A 154 -10.43 -12.42 2.33
C ILE A 154 -10.55 -10.88 2.25
N PHE A 155 -9.42 -10.18 2.18
CA PHE A 155 -9.38 -8.72 2.28
C PHE A 155 -10.06 -8.05 1.08
N PHE A 156 -9.86 -8.56 -0.13
CA PHE A 156 -10.40 -8.00 -1.39
C PHE A 156 -11.64 -8.72 -1.90
N GLY A 157 -12.00 -9.88 -1.33
CA GLY A 157 -13.11 -10.71 -1.79
C GLY A 157 -13.01 -11.06 -3.27
N CYS A 158 -11.82 -11.47 -3.69
CA CYS A 158 -11.55 -11.92 -5.05
C CYS A 158 -10.51 -13.03 -5.03
N ARG A 159 -10.47 -13.84 -6.08
CA ARG A 159 -9.46 -14.89 -6.21
C ARG A 159 -8.05 -14.28 -6.24
N VAL A 160 -7.12 -14.86 -5.49
CA VAL A 160 -5.70 -14.52 -5.57
C VAL A 160 -4.94 -15.76 -6.02
N ASP A 161 -4.23 -15.65 -7.14
CA ASP A 161 -3.40 -16.74 -7.66
C ASP A 161 -1.93 -16.46 -7.43
N VAL A 162 -1.18 -17.52 -7.13
CA VAL A 162 0.28 -17.50 -7.26
C VAL A 162 0.63 -17.97 -8.66
N GLY A 163 1.20 -17.07 -9.46
CA GLY A 163 1.62 -17.33 -10.84
C GLY A 163 2.92 -18.12 -10.93
N GLU A 164 3.33 -18.43 -12.17
CA GLU A 164 4.61 -19.09 -12.44
C GLU A 164 5.78 -18.22 -11.93
N ALA A 165 6.71 -18.85 -11.22
CA ALA A 165 7.89 -18.16 -10.71
C ALA A 165 8.75 -17.62 -11.87
N ALA A 166 9.25 -16.39 -11.71
CA ALA A 166 10.13 -15.76 -12.67
C ALA A 166 11.56 -15.68 -12.15
N ALA A 167 12.54 -15.79 -13.05
CA ALA A 167 13.95 -15.56 -12.70
C ALA A 167 14.24 -14.07 -12.49
N LEU A 168 15.24 -13.79 -11.65
CA LEU A 168 15.81 -12.44 -11.54
C LEU A 168 16.69 -12.17 -12.77
N PRO A 169 16.48 -11.06 -13.50
CA PRO A 169 17.31 -10.69 -14.63
C PRO A 169 18.69 -10.19 -14.18
N GLU A 170 19.72 -10.47 -14.98
CA GLU A 170 21.07 -9.89 -14.76
C GLU A 170 21.10 -8.38 -15.01
N LYS A 171 20.25 -7.90 -15.92
CA LYS A 171 20.14 -6.48 -16.23
C LYS A 171 19.62 -5.73 -14.99
N GLY A 172 20.33 -4.67 -14.61
CA GLY A 172 19.99 -3.88 -13.43
C GLY A 172 20.36 -4.55 -12.11
N ARG A 173 21.05 -5.70 -12.12
CA ARG A 173 21.63 -6.29 -10.91
C ARG A 173 22.88 -5.51 -10.48
N ARG A 174 22.99 -5.21 -9.19
CA ARG A 174 24.22 -4.72 -8.56
C ARG A 174 24.52 -5.48 -7.27
N VAL A 175 25.77 -5.47 -6.83
CA VAL A 175 26.18 -6.08 -5.57
C VAL A 175 26.39 -4.99 -4.53
N ARG A 176 25.92 -5.22 -3.30
CA ARG A 176 26.17 -4.38 -2.14
C ARG A 176 26.89 -5.18 -1.07
N GLU A 177 27.66 -4.47 -0.26
CA GLU A 177 28.38 -5.01 0.88
C GLU A 177 28.48 -3.92 1.95
N ASP A 178 28.36 -4.32 3.22
CA ASP A 178 28.53 -3.44 4.39
C ASP A 178 29.63 -3.93 5.35
N GLY A 179 30.49 -4.84 4.86
CA GLY A 179 31.56 -5.50 5.61
C GLY A 179 31.10 -6.68 6.46
N ARG A 180 29.78 -6.87 6.66
CA ARG A 180 29.20 -8.01 7.39
C ARG A 180 28.46 -8.97 6.46
N HIS A 181 27.83 -8.43 5.42
CA HIS A 181 27.04 -9.20 4.47
C HIS A 181 27.25 -8.68 3.05
N ARG A 182 27.11 -9.59 2.06
CA ARG A 182 27.13 -9.27 0.63
C ARG A 182 25.84 -9.76 -0.02
N TRP A 183 25.12 -8.89 -0.72
CA TRP A 183 23.85 -9.22 -1.37
C TRP A 183 23.69 -8.60 -2.74
N SER A 184 22.75 -9.15 -3.52
CA SER A 184 22.34 -8.57 -4.80
C SER A 184 21.15 -7.63 -4.62
N GLN A 185 21.21 -6.48 -5.29
CA GLN A 185 20.11 -5.55 -5.47
C GLN A 185 19.66 -5.53 -6.93
N HIS A 186 18.36 -5.39 -7.16
CA HIS A 186 17.76 -5.45 -8.50
C HIS A 186 16.92 -4.20 -8.80
N LEU A 187 17.04 -3.69 -10.02
CA LEU A 187 16.36 -2.48 -10.45
C LEU A 187 14.87 -2.77 -10.67
N THR A 188 14.00 -2.12 -9.90
CA THR A 188 12.53 -2.32 -9.96
C THR A 188 11.96 -2.10 -11.37
N GLY A 189 12.49 -1.12 -12.10
CA GLY A 189 12.07 -0.82 -13.47
C GLY A 189 12.27 -2.00 -14.44
N VAL A 190 13.37 -2.74 -14.29
CA VAL A 190 13.63 -3.93 -15.13
C VAL A 190 12.64 -5.04 -14.78
N LEU A 191 12.41 -5.29 -13.49
CA LEU A 191 11.45 -6.31 -13.05
C LEU A 191 10.04 -5.99 -13.54
N MET A 192 9.60 -4.73 -13.46
CA MET A 192 8.27 -4.35 -13.95
C MET A 192 8.16 -4.43 -15.47
N GLU A 193 9.08 -3.82 -16.23
CA GLU A 193 8.95 -3.70 -17.69
C GLU A 193 9.30 -4.98 -18.45
N GLU A 194 10.28 -5.76 -17.98
CA GLU A 194 10.78 -6.93 -18.73
C GLU A 194 10.27 -8.25 -18.17
N VAL A 195 9.90 -8.31 -16.88
CA VAL A 195 9.40 -9.54 -16.25
C VAL A 195 7.88 -9.53 -16.11
N LEU A 196 7.33 -8.53 -15.44
CA LEU A 196 5.94 -8.54 -15.01
C LEU A 196 4.95 -8.09 -16.08
N ILE A 197 5.18 -6.93 -16.72
CA ILE A 197 4.26 -6.40 -17.74
C ILE A 197 4.00 -7.40 -18.89
N PRO A 198 5.02 -8.10 -19.45
CA PRO A 198 4.78 -9.14 -20.46
C PRO A 198 3.98 -10.34 -19.96
N ARG A 199 3.93 -10.56 -18.64
CA ARG A 199 3.22 -11.67 -17.98
C ARG A 199 1.85 -11.28 -17.45
N LEU A 200 1.44 -10.01 -17.53
CA LEU A 200 0.16 -9.52 -17.00
C LEU A 200 -1.01 -10.23 -17.70
N PRO A 201 -1.74 -11.11 -16.99
CA PRO A 201 -2.90 -11.78 -17.57
C PRO A 201 -4.00 -10.76 -17.88
N ARG A 202 -4.77 -11.00 -18.95
CA ARG A 202 -5.88 -10.11 -19.34
C ARG A 202 -6.93 -10.00 -18.23
N ASP A 203 -7.13 -11.08 -17.49
CA ASP A 203 -8.12 -11.23 -16.42
C ASP A 203 -7.60 -10.85 -15.02
N ALA A 204 -6.32 -10.50 -14.91
CA ALA A 204 -5.77 -10.01 -13.67
C ALA A 204 -6.21 -8.55 -13.45
N ILE A 205 -6.69 -8.24 -12.25
CA ILE A 205 -6.93 -6.87 -11.76
C ILE A 205 -5.58 -6.17 -11.58
N VAL A 206 -4.64 -6.85 -10.92
CA VAL A 206 -3.25 -6.43 -10.67
C VAL A 206 -2.33 -7.65 -10.70
N LEU A 207 -1.10 -7.45 -11.18
CA LEU A 207 0.00 -8.39 -11.09
C LEU A 207 1.10 -7.84 -10.19
N LEU A 208 1.44 -8.55 -9.12
CA LEU A 208 2.46 -8.15 -8.17
C LEU A 208 3.61 -9.14 -8.15
N GLY A 209 4.83 -8.70 -8.46
CA GLY A 209 6.04 -9.47 -8.24
C GLY A 209 6.41 -9.45 -6.76
N ILE A 210 6.64 -10.61 -6.15
CA ILE A 210 7.11 -10.74 -4.76
C ILE A 210 8.49 -11.38 -4.80
N THR A 211 9.46 -10.80 -4.09
CA THR A 211 10.85 -11.31 -4.09
C THR A 211 11.50 -11.26 -2.71
N MET A 212 12.44 -12.18 -2.49
CA MET A 212 13.40 -12.14 -1.38
C MET A 212 14.75 -11.52 -1.80
N ALA A 213 14.84 -10.91 -2.99
CA ALA A 213 15.99 -10.11 -3.38
C ALA A 213 15.76 -8.63 -3.04
N ASP A 214 16.84 -7.91 -2.74
CA ASP A 214 16.76 -6.49 -2.40
C ASP A 214 16.51 -5.64 -3.66
N LEU A 215 15.81 -4.52 -3.54
CA LEU A 215 15.35 -3.71 -4.66
C LEU A 215 15.87 -2.27 -4.59
N TYR A 216 16.05 -1.64 -5.74
CA TYR A 216 16.32 -0.21 -5.84
C TYR A 216 15.59 0.42 -7.04
N PRO A 217 15.15 1.69 -6.96
CA PRO A 217 14.33 2.30 -7.99
C PRO A 217 15.16 2.99 -9.09
N ASP A 218 16.37 3.44 -8.74
CA ASP A 218 17.24 4.24 -9.59
C ASP A 218 18.70 4.14 -9.08
N PRO A 219 19.72 4.18 -9.96
CA PRO A 219 21.13 4.02 -9.57
C PRO A 219 21.59 4.86 -8.38
N ASP A 220 21.07 6.08 -8.22
CA ASP A 220 21.47 7.02 -7.17
C ASP A 220 20.80 6.74 -5.81
N TRP A 221 19.88 5.78 -5.75
CA TRP A 221 19.12 5.46 -4.56
C TRP A 221 19.67 4.22 -3.83
N ASN A 222 19.48 4.17 -2.52
CA ASN A 222 19.93 3.05 -1.70
C ASN A 222 19.11 1.78 -1.94
N TYR A 223 17.82 1.83 -1.64
CA TYR A 223 16.88 0.73 -1.82
C TYR A 223 15.43 1.23 -1.73
N VAL A 224 14.49 0.37 -2.09
CA VAL A 224 13.05 0.51 -1.84
C VAL A 224 12.49 -0.83 -1.39
N PHE A 225 11.40 -0.82 -0.61
CA PHE A 225 10.65 -2.05 -0.32
C PHE A 225 9.82 -2.51 -1.51
N GLY A 226 9.49 -1.60 -2.41
CA GLY A 226 8.81 -1.93 -3.64
C GLY A 226 8.52 -0.69 -4.47
N GLN A 227 8.00 -0.94 -5.66
CA GLN A 227 7.57 0.09 -6.57
C GLN A 227 6.41 -0.43 -7.42
N ALA A 228 5.42 0.42 -7.66
CA ALA A 228 4.28 0.08 -8.49
C ALA A 228 4.02 1.12 -9.58
N ASN A 229 3.44 0.64 -10.68
CA ASN A 229 2.81 1.45 -11.71
C ASN A 229 1.30 1.18 -11.67
N LEU A 230 0.56 2.07 -11.01
CA LEU A 230 -0.87 1.89 -10.80
C LEU A 230 -1.67 1.86 -12.11
N ARG A 231 -1.24 2.62 -13.12
CA ARG A 231 -1.90 2.66 -14.43
C ARG A 231 -1.70 1.36 -15.21
N ARG A 232 -0.51 0.76 -15.12
CA ARG A 232 -0.20 -0.52 -15.75
C ARG A 232 -0.65 -1.72 -14.91
N ARG A 233 -1.09 -1.49 -13.67
CA ARG A 233 -1.60 -2.51 -12.75
C ARG A 233 -0.55 -3.57 -12.43
N VAL A 234 0.71 -3.10 -12.31
CA VAL A 234 1.87 -3.93 -12.04
C VAL A 234 2.67 -3.30 -10.90
N GLY A 235 3.17 -4.12 -9.98
CA GLY A 235 4.11 -3.68 -8.96
C GLY A 235 5.08 -4.78 -8.57
N VAL A 236 6.17 -4.43 -7.91
CA VAL A 236 7.14 -5.38 -7.36
C VAL A 236 7.48 -5.01 -5.92
N TYR A 237 7.48 -6.00 -5.03
CA TYR A 237 7.79 -5.85 -3.61
C TYR A 237 8.88 -6.83 -3.19
N SER A 238 9.79 -6.34 -2.37
CA SER A 238 10.79 -7.13 -1.68
C SER A 238 10.42 -7.29 -0.22
N LEU A 239 10.47 -8.53 0.24
CA LEU A 239 10.29 -8.87 1.65
C LEU A 239 11.62 -9.03 2.37
N VAL A 240 12.75 -8.97 1.66
CA VAL A 240 14.07 -9.33 2.23
C VAL A 240 14.44 -8.47 3.43
N ARG A 241 14.12 -7.17 3.38
CA ARG A 241 14.45 -6.22 4.45
C ARG A 241 13.49 -6.29 5.64
N TYR A 242 12.40 -7.05 5.54
CA TYR A 242 11.55 -7.36 6.68
C TYR A 242 12.04 -8.60 7.43
N ALA A 243 12.79 -9.47 6.75
CA ALA A 243 13.33 -10.68 7.36
C ALA A 243 14.44 -10.32 8.37
N PRO A 244 14.36 -10.81 9.62
CA PRO A 244 15.37 -10.52 10.65
C PRO A 244 16.78 -10.96 10.22
N GLU A 245 16.90 -12.02 9.43
CA GLU A 245 18.18 -12.55 8.93
C GLU A 245 18.95 -11.53 8.09
N PHE A 246 18.24 -10.66 7.36
CA PHE A 246 18.86 -9.63 6.55
C PHE A 246 19.65 -8.63 7.42
N TRP A 247 19.21 -8.44 8.66
CA TRP A 247 19.83 -7.57 9.65
C TRP A 247 20.74 -8.32 10.63
N GLY A 248 20.87 -9.65 10.48
CA GLY A 248 21.57 -10.51 11.43
C GLY A 248 20.83 -10.65 12.78
N GLU A 249 19.53 -10.41 12.79
CA GLU A 249 18.66 -10.55 13.96
C GLU A 249 18.14 -11.99 14.09
N GLU A 250 17.64 -12.33 15.28
CA GLU A 250 17.11 -13.67 15.57
C GLU A 250 15.74 -13.88 14.94
N ASP A 251 15.52 -15.09 14.43
CA ASP A 251 14.28 -15.50 13.79
C ASP A 251 13.22 -15.96 14.81
N THR A 252 12.70 -15.02 15.60
CA THR A 252 11.67 -15.33 16.60
C THR A 252 10.26 -15.39 15.97
N PRO A 253 9.30 -16.07 16.61
CA PRO A 253 7.89 -16.06 16.17
C PRO A 253 7.32 -14.65 16.01
N GLU A 254 7.70 -13.71 16.88
CA GLU A 254 7.29 -12.30 16.82
C GLU A 254 7.86 -11.60 15.59
N ALA A 255 9.15 -11.82 15.28
CA ALA A 255 9.78 -11.26 14.09
C ALA A 255 9.16 -11.81 12.79
N ARG A 256 8.81 -13.10 12.77
CA ARG A 256 8.08 -13.72 11.65
C ARG A 256 6.67 -13.13 11.49
N SER A 257 5.95 -12.97 12.61
CA SER A 257 4.62 -12.36 12.62
C SER A 257 4.66 -10.90 12.15
N GLN A 258 5.68 -10.14 12.55
CA GLN A 258 5.89 -8.77 12.08
C GLN A 258 6.25 -8.71 10.59
N THR A 259 7.05 -9.64 10.10
CA THR A 259 7.38 -9.76 8.67
C THR A 259 6.12 -9.97 7.85
N LEU A 260 5.26 -10.91 8.27
CA LEU A 260 3.99 -11.17 7.62
C LEU A 260 3.03 -9.98 7.74
N ARG A 261 2.96 -9.33 8.92
CA ARG A 261 2.17 -8.11 9.13
C ARG A 261 2.54 -7.04 8.09
N ARG A 262 3.83 -6.75 7.94
CA ARG A 262 4.35 -5.76 6.96
C ARG A 262 4.06 -6.18 5.52
N ALA A 263 4.20 -7.48 5.19
CA ALA A 263 3.88 -8.01 3.86
C ALA A 263 2.39 -7.85 3.52
N CYS A 264 1.49 -8.19 4.45
CA CYS A 264 0.05 -7.97 4.29
C CYS A 264 -0.29 -6.47 4.18
N GLN A 265 0.41 -5.61 4.93
CA GLN A 265 0.17 -4.17 4.95
C GLN A 265 0.49 -3.54 3.60
N VAL A 266 1.69 -3.77 3.08
CA VAL A 266 2.07 -3.24 1.77
C VAL A 266 1.17 -3.81 0.67
N PHE A 267 0.82 -5.11 0.75
CA PHE A 267 -0.09 -5.72 -0.22
C PHE A 267 -1.49 -5.07 -0.19
N ALA A 268 -2.04 -4.85 1.01
CA ALA A 268 -3.32 -4.19 1.20
C ALA A 268 -3.32 -2.76 0.63
N HIS A 269 -2.35 -1.96 1.07
CA HIS A 269 -2.23 -0.54 0.75
C HIS A 269 -2.14 -0.31 -0.77
N GLU A 270 -1.21 -1.02 -1.40
CA GLU A 270 -0.89 -0.79 -2.79
C GLU A 270 -1.96 -1.36 -3.73
N THR A 271 -2.57 -2.47 -3.37
CA THR A 271 -3.69 -3.00 -4.15
C THR A 271 -4.93 -2.11 -4.03
N CYS A 272 -5.16 -1.48 -2.88
CA CYS A 272 -6.21 -0.45 -2.76
C CYS A 272 -5.94 0.76 -3.67
N HIS A 273 -4.68 1.18 -3.83
CA HIS A 273 -4.32 2.16 -4.86
C HIS A 273 -4.65 1.68 -6.28
N MET A 274 -4.51 0.39 -6.58
CA MET A 274 -4.95 -0.20 -7.87
C MET A 274 -6.47 -0.11 -8.06
N PHE A 275 -7.25 -0.09 -6.98
CA PHE A 275 -8.68 0.20 -6.99
C PHE A 275 -8.98 1.71 -6.98
N SER A 276 -7.99 2.58 -7.27
CA SER A 276 -8.10 4.04 -7.31
C SER A 276 -8.38 4.73 -5.96
N MET A 277 -8.08 4.05 -4.85
CA MET A 277 -8.11 4.72 -3.54
C MET A 277 -6.90 5.62 -3.38
N GLU A 278 -7.12 6.84 -2.91
CA GLU A 278 -6.04 7.72 -2.47
C GLU A 278 -5.65 7.44 -1.01
N HIS A 279 -4.57 8.05 -0.54
CA HIS A 279 -4.22 8.00 0.87
C HIS A 279 -5.38 8.51 1.74
N CYS A 280 -5.62 7.81 2.85
CA CYS A 280 -6.67 8.15 3.78
C CYS A 280 -6.20 9.25 4.74
N LEU A 281 -6.92 10.36 4.77
CA LEU A 281 -6.72 11.46 5.73
C LEU A 281 -7.85 11.57 6.76
N HIS A 282 -8.79 10.61 6.77
CA HIS A 282 -9.99 10.65 7.61
C HIS A 282 -9.81 9.99 8.98
N PHE A 283 -9.10 8.86 9.03
CA PHE A 283 -8.99 7.98 10.21
C PHE A 283 -7.64 7.28 10.22
N SER A 284 -7.29 6.66 11.34
CA SER A 284 -6.28 5.61 11.38
C SER A 284 -6.72 4.44 10.48
N CYS A 285 -5.95 4.18 9.41
CA CYS A 285 -6.37 3.34 8.30
C CYS A 285 -5.16 2.70 7.61
N ALA A 286 -5.32 1.48 7.10
CA ALA A 286 -4.31 0.82 6.26
C ALA A 286 -3.95 1.63 4.99
N MET A 287 -4.78 2.62 4.62
CA MET A 287 -4.52 3.56 3.52
C MET A 287 -3.84 4.86 3.94
N ASN A 288 -3.42 5.05 5.19
CA ASN A 288 -2.64 6.24 5.54
C ASN A 288 -1.29 6.22 4.80
N GLY A 289 -0.89 7.35 4.21
CA GLY A 289 0.43 7.46 3.58
C GLY A 289 1.55 7.33 4.60
N SER A 290 2.72 6.86 4.16
CA SER A 290 3.87 6.61 5.02
C SER A 290 5.18 7.04 4.37
N ASN A 291 6.05 7.69 5.14
CA ASN A 291 7.36 8.15 4.72
C ASN A 291 8.51 7.35 5.36
N SER A 292 8.20 6.42 6.28
CA SER A 292 9.19 5.60 6.97
C SER A 292 8.63 4.25 7.41
N LEU A 293 9.51 3.28 7.67
CA LEU A 293 9.07 1.98 8.20
C LEU A 293 8.43 2.12 9.58
N ASP A 294 8.95 3.01 10.44
CA ASP A 294 8.34 3.32 11.75
C ASP A 294 6.91 3.85 11.59
N GLU A 295 6.70 4.79 10.68
CA GLU A 295 5.36 5.33 10.42
C GLU A 295 4.42 4.24 9.88
N SER A 296 4.91 3.38 8.97
CA SER A 296 4.14 2.22 8.47
C SER A 296 3.79 1.23 9.59
N ASP A 297 4.72 0.90 10.48
CA ASP A 297 4.50 -0.04 11.57
C ASP A 297 3.48 0.47 12.61
N ARG A 298 3.33 1.79 12.75
CA ARG A 298 2.30 2.42 13.62
C ARG A 298 0.89 2.38 13.02
N GLN A 299 0.76 2.17 11.71
CA GLN A 299 -0.54 2.16 11.04
C GLN A 299 -1.25 0.82 11.23
N PRO A 300 -2.60 0.81 11.17
CA PRO A 300 -3.35 -0.42 11.35
C PRO A 300 -3.40 -1.29 10.07
N LEU A 301 -3.80 -2.55 10.23
CA LEU A 301 -4.07 -3.49 9.12
C LEU A 301 -5.56 -3.55 8.71
N TRP A 302 -6.35 -2.55 9.10
CA TRP A 302 -7.76 -2.43 8.76
C TRP A 302 -8.07 -1.16 7.97
N LEU A 303 -9.13 -1.24 7.16
CA LEU A 303 -9.70 -0.07 6.49
C LEU A 303 -10.68 0.63 7.42
N CYS A 304 -10.62 1.97 7.47
CA CYS A 304 -11.61 2.80 8.14
C CYS A 304 -12.98 2.75 7.43
N PRO A 305 -14.06 3.33 7.98
CA PRO A 305 -15.40 3.25 7.39
C PRO A 305 -15.45 3.78 5.96
N VAL A 306 -14.70 4.86 5.68
CA VAL A 306 -14.64 5.48 4.35
C VAL A 306 -13.99 4.53 3.34
N CYS A 307 -12.78 4.04 3.61
CA CYS A 307 -12.06 3.15 2.69
C CYS A 307 -12.72 1.76 2.59
N ALA A 308 -13.29 1.24 3.67
CA ALA A 308 -14.04 -0.02 3.66
C ALA A 308 -15.31 0.09 2.82
N SER A 309 -16.00 1.24 2.85
CA SER A 309 -17.14 1.53 1.96
C SER A 309 -16.72 1.53 0.49
N LYS A 310 -15.60 2.21 0.16
CA LYS A 310 -15.06 2.23 -1.21
C LYS A 310 -14.78 0.82 -1.72
N LEU A 311 -14.09 0.00 -0.91
CA LEU A 311 -13.71 -1.36 -1.32
C LEU A 311 -14.94 -2.24 -1.47
N SER A 312 -15.85 -2.19 -0.49
CA SER A 312 -17.04 -3.05 -0.48
C SER A 312 -18.02 -2.68 -1.59
N TRP A 313 -18.14 -1.39 -1.93
CA TRP A 313 -18.91 -0.95 -3.10
C TRP A 313 -18.26 -1.34 -4.43
N ASN A 314 -16.92 -1.25 -4.51
CA ASN A 314 -16.20 -1.66 -5.71
C ASN A 314 -16.34 -3.17 -5.97
N ARG A 315 -16.19 -3.98 -4.91
CA ARG A 315 -16.08 -5.44 -4.99
C ARG A 315 -17.35 -6.22 -4.62
N GLY A 316 -18.41 -5.55 -4.15
CA GLY A 316 -19.64 -6.21 -3.71
C GLY A 316 -19.47 -7.09 -2.47
N LEU A 317 -18.63 -6.65 -1.52
CA LEU A 317 -18.26 -7.47 -0.36
C LEU A 317 -19.40 -7.55 0.67
N ASP A 318 -19.52 -8.68 1.36
CA ASP A 318 -20.26 -8.77 2.63
C ASP A 318 -19.35 -8.31 3.78
N PRO A 319 -19.61 -7.16 4.42
CA PRO A 319 -18.79 -6.64 5.51
C PRO A 319 -18.63 -7.63 6.66
N LEU A 320 -19.68 -8.37 7.03
CA LEU A 320 -19.65 -9.28 8.17
C LEU A 320 -18.78 -10.50 7.88
N ALA A 321 -18.94 -11.10 6.70
CA ALA A 321 -18.12 -12.23 6.26
C ALA A 321 -16.63 -11.83 6.19
N ARG A 322 -16.36 -10.63 5.66
CA ARG A 322 -14.99 -10.09 5.57
C ARG A 322 -14.35 -9.90 6.95
N TYR A 323 -15.03 -9.24 7.89
CA TYR A 323 -14.46 -9.03 9.23
C TYR A 323 -14.24 -10.35 9.97
N ARG A 324 -15.17 -11.31 9.89
CA ARG A 324 -14.99 -12.66 10.48
C ARG A 324 -13.81 -13.40 9.86
N GLY A 325 -13.68 -13.35 8.53
CA GLY A 325 -12.57 -13.98 7.82
C GLY A 325 -11.22 -13.38 8.23
N LEU A 326 -11.13 -12.05 8.31
CA LEU A 326 -9.92 -11.37 8.74
C LEU A 326 -9.57 -11.69 10.19
N ALA A 327 -10.55 -11.70 11.10
CA ALA A 327 -10.33 -12.09 12.50
C ALA A 327 -9.75 -13.52 12.60
N GLY A 328 -10.33 -14.47 11.87
CA GLY A 328 -9.84 -15.85 11.81
C GLY A 328 -8.42 -15.95 11.25
N PHE A 329 -8.14 -15.27 10.14
CA PHE A 329 -6.82 -15.24 9.52
C PHE A 329 -5.75 -14.69 10.47
N PHE A 330 -5.99 -13.51 11.06
CA PHE A 330 -4.99 -12.86 11.92
C PHE A 330 -4.71 -13.66 13.20
N ARG A 331 -5.71 -14.35 13.75
CA ARG A 331 -5.53 -15.25 14.88
C ARG A 331 -4.63 -16.43 14.54
N GLU A 332 -4.86 -17.06 13.38
CA GLU A 332 -4.05 -18.19 12.93
C GLU A 332 -2.57 -17.83 12.76
N VAL A 333 -2.29 -16.61 12.30
CA VAL A 333 -0.91 -16.15 12.07
C VAL A 333 -0.29 -15.42 13.26
N GLY A 334 -0.90 -15.53 14.45
CA GLY A 334 -0.34 -15.01 15.71
C GLY A 334 -0.46 -13.49 15.92
N LEU A 335 -1.30 -12.80 15.13
CA LEU A 335 -1.54 -11.35 15.23
C LEU A 335 -2.82 -11.06 16.02
N GLU A 336 -2.83 -11.45 17.30
CA GLU A 336 -4.06 -11.49 18.13
C GLU A 336 -4.72 -10.12 18.31
N GLU A 337 -3.96 -9.04 18.49
CA GLU A 337 -4.54 -7.70 18.65
C GLU A 337 -5.36 -7.28 17.41
N ILE A 338 -4.84 -7.56 16.22
CA ILE A 338 -5.52 -7.27 14.94
C ILE A 338 -6.73 -8.19 14.77
N ALA A 339 -6.61 -9.45 15.18
CA ALA A 339 -7.71 -10.40 15.16
C ALA A 339 -8.89 -9.94 16.04
N LEU A 340 -8.59 -9.54 17.28
CA LEU A 340 -9.57 -9.03 18.24
C LEU A 340 -10.25 -7.76 17.76
N TRP A 341 -9.52 -6.85 17.11
CA TRP A 341 -10.11 -5.65 16.51
C TRP A 341 -11.16 -6.03 15.45
N HIS A 342 -10.83 -6.96 14.54
CA HIS A 342 -11.77 -7.43 13.52
C HIS A 342 -12.96 -8.21 14.09
N GLU A 343 -12.77 -8.98 15.15
CA GLU A 343 -13.82 -9.72 15.83
C GLU A 343 -14.85 -8.78 16.44
N LYS A 344 -14.42 -7.76 17.20
CA LYS A 344 -15.30 -6.73 17.76
C LYS A 344 -16.10 -6.01 16.67
N ARG A 345 -15.49 -5.74 15.51
CA ARG A 345 -16.20 -5.17 14.35
C ARG A 345 -17.26 -6.11 13.79
N ALA A 346 -16.96 -7.40 13.68
CA ALA A 346 -17.92 -8.40 13.23
C ALA A 346 -19.10 -8.52 14.21
N GLU A 347 -18.85 -8.51 15.51
CA GLU A 347 -19.89 -8.54 16.56
C GLU A 347 -20.81 -7.32 16.50
N ALA A 348 -20.22 -6.13 16.42
CA ALA A 348 -20.98 -4.88 16.30
C ALA A 348 -21.89 -4.85 15.06
N LEU A 349 -21.43 -5.42 13.93
CA LEU A 349 -22.27 -5.54 12.74
C LEU A 349 -23.35 -6.60 12.87
N ALA A 350 -23.07 -7.72 13.55
CA ALA A 350 -24.04 -8.78 13.75
C ALA A 350 -25.18 -8.36 14.69
N ALA A 351 -24.89 -7.52 15.69
CA ALA A 351 -25.87 -6.99 16.63
C ALA A 351 -26.87 -6.00 15.99
N ASN A 352 -26.48 -5.37 14.88
CA ASN A 352 -27.28 -4.36 14.17
C ASN A 352 -28.05 -4.92 12.95
N ARG A 353 -28.11 -6.26 12.78
CA ARG A 353 -28.74 -6.92 11.62
C ARG A 353 -30.17 -7.39 11.86
#